data_AF-A0A836GYH6-F1
#
_entry.id   AF-A0A836GYH6-F1
#
_cell.length_a   1.000
_cell.length_b   1.000
_cell.length_c   1.000
_cell.angle_alpha   90.00
_cell.angle_beta   90.00
_cell.angle_gamma   90.00
#
_symmetry.space_group_name_H-M   'P 1'
#
loop_
_entity.id
_entity.type
_entity.pdbx_description
1 polymer ?
#
loop_
_entity_poly.entity_id
_entity_poly.type
_entity_poly.pdbx_seq_one_letter_code
_entity_poly.pdbx_strand_id
1 'polypeptide(L)'
;MDREDVDSHTWHAVSDKQEECTSRASASPAPDDVNAESRRLVRERERQERLKGRLTDLTFADISCSRNGKSDFVKANILVCIQGSKSQFNARIGRMKSILPPLTSDCCQTFSTLSAVLLSSLGFAAMLSECCTVSTVNYLLYISAWMHQLTLPCWPQRRVRPTIGDLNTCLHLRDFFPSKANADEFEVVFYNQACKAVDLLHAMCAPRKRPRSSDGAHPVYGYVIVSGDYTVSIFSVEHDIGRGSRGLYREAWSFYICDSHGTQPWSEDKASVSGLTFGHRAHDVDDAKADGEASNGSGTSSSPGVSVEDGIHYFSTILFTLLEEHRKGAQRTNQAPYMTWTPLRRRRSLAYTAQELKKIIDHHWIPKVLSNPTVQAEAKKFSFKPLECFWGISCVTEAKASAAVGAPPA
;
A
#
# COMPACT_ATOMS: atom_id res chain seq x y z
N MET A 1 -30.24 48.18 37.66
CA MET A 1 -29.14 47.69 38.53
C MET A 1 -28.14 46.99 37.62
N ASP A 2 -27.50 47.66 36.69
CA ASP A 2 -26.60 48.84 36.75
C ASP A 2 -25.17 48.45 37.10
N ARG A 3 -24.29 48.37 36.08
CA ARG A 3 -23.15 49.28 35.82
C ARG A 3 -22.03 48.60 35.01
N GLU A 4 -22.03 48.88 33.71
CA GLU A 4 -21.08 49.70 32.94
C GLU A 4 -19.58 49.87 33.33
N ASP A 5 -18.83 50.04 32.21
CA ASP A 5 -17.61 50.82 31.93
C ASP A 5 -16.21 50.17 32.10
N VAL A 6 -15.34 50.02 31.07
CA VAL A 6 -14.81 50.85 29.94
C VAL A 6 -13.36 51.28 30.25
N ASP A 7 -12.43 50.95 29.32
CA ASP A 7 -11.33 51.80 28.77
C ASP A 7 -10.30 50.89 28.06
N SER A 8 -10.06 50.94 26.73
CA SER A 8 -9.50 52.02 25.89
C SER A 8 -8.08 52.43 26.29
N HIS A 9 -7.08 52.10 25.45
CA HIS A 9 -6.03 53.07 25.05
C HIS A 9 -5.15 52.56 23.90
N THR A 10 -5.29 53.24 22.77
CA THR A 10 -4.46 53.28 21.57
C THR A 10 -3.25 54.18 21.81
N TRP A 11 -2.04 53.83 21.33
CA TRP A 11 -0.94 54.78 21.13
C TRP A 11 -0.15 54.54 19.84
N HIS A 12 -0.40 55.46 18.89
CA HIS A 12 0.50 56.22 18.01
C HIS A 12 1.60 55.58 17.13
N ALA A 13 1.43 55.86 15.84
CA ALA A 13 2.43 55.87 14.79
C ALA A 13 3.44 57.02 14.93
N VAL A 14 4.68 56.79 14.51
CA VAL A 14 5.66 57.84 14.15
C VAL A 14 6.26 57.47 12.79
N SER A 15 5.97 58.30 11.79
CA SER A 15 6.76 58.44 10.56
C SER A 15 7.80 59.52 10.80
N ASP A 16 9.04 59.30 10.37
CA ASP A 16 9.86 60.39 9.85
C ASP A 16 10.93 59.91 8.87
N LYS A 17 11.40 60.86 8.06
CA LYS A 17 11.82 60.76 6.65
C LYS A 17 13.24 60.24 6.36
N GLN A 18 13.33 59.59 5.20
CA GLN A 18 14.28 59.77 4.08
C GLN A 18 15.59 60.54 4.32
N GLU A 19 16.72 59.84 4.21
CA GLU A 19 17.95 60.37 3.59
C GLU A 19 18.46 59.37 2.53
N GLU A 20 18.75 59.91 1.36
CA GLU A 20 19.20 59.24 0.15
C GLU A 20 20.71 59.46 0.04
N CYS A 21 21.51 58.40 -0.09
CA CYS A 21 22.88 58.53 -0.57
C CYS A 21 23.27 57.31 -1.41
N THR A 22 23.43 57.56 -2.69
CA THR A 22 23.84 56.62 -3.73
C THR A 22 25.33 56.28 -3.60
N SER A 23 25.70 55.01 -3.72
CA SER A 23 26.89 54.62 -4.50
C SER A 23 26.98 53.10 -4.73
N ARG A 24 27.10 52.75 -6.02
CA ARG A 24 27.70 51.54 -6.61
C ARG A 24 27.29 50.17 -6.05
N ALA A 25 26.30 49.57 -6.72
CA ALA A 25 26.19 48.12 -6.83
C ALA A 25 27.41 47.56 -7.59
N SER A 26 28.40 47.05 -6.86
CA SER A 26 29.37 46.12 -7.40
C SER A 26 28.67 44.79 -7.64
N ALA A 27 28.71 44.31 -8.88
CA ALA A 27 28.20 43.01 -9.29
C ALA A 27 28.77 41.92 -8.37
N SER A 28 27.88 41.24 -7.64
CA SER A 28 28.24 39.99 -6.97
C SER A 28 28.30 38.85 -8.00
N PRO A 29 29.23 37.89 -7.85
CA PRO A 29 29.55 36.92 -8.89
C PRO A 29 28.38 35.96 -9.10
N ALA A 30 28.25 35.45 -10.33
CA ALA A 30 27.39 34.31 -10.65
C ALA A 30 27.70 33.14 -9.69
N PRO A 31 26.70 32.33 -9.28
CA PRO A 31 26.96 31.23 -8.38
C PRO A 31 27.84 30.21 -9.10
N ASP A 32 29.03 30.00 -8.54
CA ASP A 32 29.92 28.92 -8.90
C ASP A 32 29.15 27.60 -8.93
N ASP A 33 29.45 26.79 -9.95
CA ASP A 33 29.10 25.37 -10.06
C ASP A 33 29.75 24.59 -8.91
N VAL A 34 29.22 24.77 -7.70
CA VAL A 34 29.51 23.93 -6.54
C VAL A 34 28.82 22.58 -6.76
N ASN A 35 29.54 21.81 -7.57
CA ASN A 35 29.63 20.39 -7.79
C ASN A 35 28.41 19.57 -7.32
N ALA A 36 27.51 19.29 -8.27
CA ALA A 36 26.37 18.37 -8.10
C ALA A 36 26.80 17.00 -7.55
N GLU A 37 28.02 16.57 -7.85
CA GLU A 37 28.60 15.33 -7.35
C GLU A 37 28.91 15.39 -5.84
N SER A 38 29.36 16.54 -5.35
CA SER A 38 29.62 16.74 -3.92
C SER A 38 28.32 16.74 -3.11
N ARG A 39 27.25 17.38 -3.63
CA ARG A 39 25.90 17.30 -3.01
C ARG A 39 25.35 15.88 -3.03
N ARG A 40 25.61 15.11 -4.08
CA ARG A 40 25.22 13.70 -4.19
C ARG A 40 25.96 12.84 -3.16
N LEU A 41 27.26 13.05 -2.97
CA LEU A 41 28.07 12.33 -1.99
C LEU A 41 27.66 12.64 -0.55
N VAL A 42 27.36 13.90 -0.24
CA VAL A 42 26.83 14.30 1.07
C VAL A 42 25.48 13.64 1.33
N ARG A 43 24.54 13.68 0.36
CA ARG A 43 23.24 12.99 0.49
C ARG A 43 23.38 11.49 0.65
N GLU A 44 24.30 10.84 -0.07
CA GLU A 44 24.54 9.40 0.08
C GLU A 44 25.15 9.08 1.45
N ARG A 45 26.05 9.92 1.97
CA ARG A 45 26.59 9.76 3.34
C ARG A 45 25.50 9.93 4.39
N GLU A 46 24.68 11.00 4.31
CA GLU A 46 23.53 11.20 5.18
C GLU A 46 22.54 10.04 5.09
N ARG A 47 22.30 9.52 3.89
CA ARG A 47 21.46 8.33 3.67
C ARG A 47 22.04 7.09 4.36
N GLN A 48 23.35 6.84 4.24
CA GLN A 48 24.01 5.74 4.92
C GLN A 48 23.99 5.89 6.45
N GLU A 49 24.13 7.11 6.97
CA GLU A 49 24.01 7.41 8.39
C GLU A 49 22.58 7.23 8.90
N ARG A 50 21.55 7.62 8.13
CA ARG A 50 20.12 7.37 8.47
C ARG A 50 19.75 5.90 8.38
N LEU A 51 20.30 5.17 7.40
CA LEU A 51 20.14 3.71 7.29
C LEU A 51 20.77 2.96 8.48
N LYS A 52 21.83 3.53 9.08
CA LYS A 52 22.43 3.06 10.34
C LYS A 52 21.80 3.69 11.59
N GLY A 53 20.97 4.72 11.41
CA GLY A 53 20.36 5.54 12.44
C GLY A 53 19.01 4.98 12.90
N ARG A 54 18.26 5.79 13.68
CA ARG A 54 16.89 5.43 14.06
C ARG A 54 15.98 5.58 12.86
N LEU A 55 15.00 4.69 12.75
CA LEU A 55 13.98 4.62 11.70
C LEU A 55 13.02 5.83 11.58
N THR A 56 13.35 6.94 12.24
CA THR A 56 12.57 8.16 12.37
C THR A 56 12.95 9.26 11.37
N ASP A 57 13.99 9.04 10.56
CA ASP A 57 14.60 10.14 9.79
C ASP A 57 14.45 10.00 8.27
N LEU A 58 13.82 8.92 7.79
CA LEU A 58 13.57 8.71 6.36
C LEU A 58 12.36 9.51 5.87
N THR A 59 12.44 10.01 4.64
CA THR A 59 11.37 10.72 3.93
C THR A 59 11.11 10.09 2.57
N PHE A 60 9.96 10.39 1.96
CA PHE A 60 9.73 9.97 0.57
C PHE A 60 10.77 10.51 -0.41
N ALA A 61 11.35 11.67 -0.15
CA ALA A 61 12.41 12.24 -0.97
C ALA A 61 13.71 11.40 -0.95
N ASP A 62 13.95 10.65 0.13
CA ASP A 62 15.15 9.80 0.28
C ASP A 62 15.04 8.48 -0.50
N ILE A 63 13.81 8.05 -0.81
CA ILE A 63 13.53 6.73 -1.38
C ILE A 63 12.84 6.79 -2.74
N SER A 64 12.50 7.99 -3.22
CA SER A 64 11.89 8.22 -4.53
C SER A 64 12.81 8.98 -5.47
N CYS A 65 12.58 8.80 -6.76
CA CYS A 65 13.23 9.50 -7.84
C CYS A 65 12.22 9.73 -8.98
N SER A 66 12.59 10.52 -9.98
CA SER A 66 11.78 10.68 -11.19
C SER A 66 12.38 9.88 -12.34
N ARG A 67 11.58 9.02 -12.97
CA ARG A 67 11.91 8.31 -14.21
C ARG A 67 10.82 8.55 -15.23
N ASN A 68 11.19 9.04 -16.41
CA ASN A 68 10.26 9.37 -17.49
C ASN A 68 9.10 10.30 -17.04
N GLY A 69 9.40 11.27 -16.17
CA GLY A 69 8.41 12.22 -15.65
C GLY A 69 7.45 11.65 -14.60
N LYS A 70 7.68 10.42 -14.12
CA LYS A 70 6.88 9.77 -13.07
C LYS A 70 7.73 9.47 -11.84
N SER A 71 7.11 9.52 -10.67
CA SER A 71 7.78 9.12 -9.43
C SER A 71 7.97 7.60 -9.40
N ASP A 72 9.14 7.16 -8.98
CA ASP A 72 9.54 5.76 -8.91
C ASP A 72 10.49 5.55 -7.72
N PHE A 73 10.67 4.31 -7.27
CA PHE A 73 11.60 3.98 -6.20
C PHE A 73 13.05 4.21 -6.61
N VAL A 74 13.91 4.65 -5.70
CA VAL A 74 15.32 4.95 -5.97
C VAL A 74 16.07 3.80 -6.67
N LYS A 75 15.68 2.55 -6.44
CA LYS A 75 16.14 1.39 -7.22
C LYS A 75 15.18 1.07 -8.36
N ALA A 76 15.70 1.05 -9.59
CA ALA A 76 14.90 0.83 -10.79
C ALA A 76 14.32 -0.58 -10.86
N ASN A 77 13.11 -0.70 -11.41
CA ASN A 77 12.39 -1.96 -11.67
C ASN A 77 12.21 -2.86 -10.44
N ILE A 78 12.29 -2.28 -9.24
CA ILE A 78 12.08 -2.98 -7.97
C ILE A 78 10.58 -3.05 -7.64
N LEU A 79 9.87 -1.93 -7.82
CA LEU A 79 8.46 -1.85 -7.46
C LEU A 79 7.52 -2.04 -8.65
N VAL A 80 6.51 -2.87 -8.43
CA VAL A 80 5.29 -2.89 -9.23
C VAL A 80 4.25 -2.07 -8.50
N CYS A 81 3.59 -1.13 -9.19
CA CYS A 81 2.50 -0.35 -8.62
C CYS A 81 1.27 -0.45 -9.52
N ILE A 82 0.21 -1.04 -9.00
CA ILE A 82 -1.11 -1.02 -9.63
C ILE A 82 -1.87 0.15 -9.00
N GLN A 83 -2.11 1.19 -9.80
CA GLN A 83 -2.88 2.35 -9.36
C GLN A 83 -4.35 2.15 -9.69
N GLY A 84 -5.22 2.55 -8.77
CA GLY A 84 -6.61 2.84 -9.07
C GLY A 84 -6.74 4.15 -9.86
N SER A 85 -7.96 4.52 -10.20
CA SER A 85 -8.23 5.79 -10.88
C SER A 85 -8.28 6.98 -9.91
N LYS A 86 -8.49 6.71 -8.62
CA LYS A 86 -8.74 7.69 -7.55
C LYS A 86 -8.23 7.16 -6.21
N SER A 87 -7.98 8.07 -5.26
CA SER A 87 -7.84 7.74 -3.84
C SER A 87 -9.17 7.90 -3.12
N GLN A 88 -9.27 7.38 -1.90
CA GLN A 88 -10.49 7.50 -1.10
C GLN A 88 -10.95 8.96 -0.88
N PHE A 89 -10.02 9.93 -0.93
CA PHE A 89 -10.31 11.34 -0.71
C PHE A 89 -10.90 12.04 -1.94
N ASN A 90 -10.46 11.65 -3.15
CA ASN A 90 -10.90 12.29 -4.40
C ASN A 90 -11.85 11.39 -5.23
N ALA A 91 -12.15 10.19 -4.74
CA ALA A 91 -12.97 9.22 -5.47
C ALA A 91 -14.40 9.68 -5.72
N ARG A 92 -14.95 10.60 -4.91
CA ARG A 92 -16.32 11.13 -5.12
C ARG A 92 -16.40 12.31 -6.11
N ILE A 93 -15.31 12.66 -6.79
CA ILE A 93 -15.31 13.75 -7.78
C ILE A 93 -15.92 13.28 -9.11
N GLY A 94 -16.72 14.14 -9.75
CA GLY A 94 -17.28 13.90 -11.08
C GLY A 94 -18.27 12.74 -11.12
N ARG A 95 -18.16 11.89 -12.14
CA ARG A 95 -19.10 10.78 -12.41
C ARG A 95 -19.12 9.70 -11.33
N MET A 96 -18.07 9.60 -10.50
CA MET A 96 -17.99 8.61 -9.42
C MET A 96 -18.85 8.95 -8.20
N LYS A 97 -19.33 10.19 -8.09
CA LYS A 97 -20.21 10.64 -6.99
C LYS A 97 -21.50 9.82 -6.87
N SER A 98 -22.02 9.31 -7.97
CA SER A 98 -23.24 8.49 -8.03
C SER A 98 -22.99 7.01 -7.73
N ILE A 99 -21.73 6.56 -7.79
CA ILE A 99 -21.36 5.15 -7.61
C ILE A 99 -20.83 4.90 -6.19
N LEU A 100 -20.19 5.90 -5.57
CA LEU A 100 -19.53 5.77 -4.28
C LEU A 100 -20.33 6.43 -3.14
N PRO A 101 -20.34 5.82 -1.95
CA PRO A 101 -21.11 6.32 -0.82
C PRO A 101 -20.50 7.60 -0.24
N PRO A 102 -21.28 8.40 0.51
CA PRO A 102 -20.79 9.61 1.17
C PRO A 102 -19.52 9.44 1.99
N LEU A 103 -19.40 8.34 2.75
CA LEU A 103 -18.28 8.07 3.66
C LEU A 103 -17.04 7.44 3.00
N THR A 104 -16.86 7.59 1.68
CA THR A 104 -15.69 7.04 0.98
C THR A 104 -14.36 7.52 1.60
N SER A 105 -14.30 8.76 2.09
CA SER A 105 -13.07 9.33 2.67
C SER A 105 -12.60 8.69 3.98
N ASP A 106 -13.44 7.88 4.64
CA ASP A 106 -13.13 7.25 5.93
C ASP A 106 -13.01 5.72 5.85
N CYS A 107 -13.00 5.17 4.63
CA CYS A 107 -13.03 3.72 4.43
C CYS A 107 -11.68 3.01 4.57
N CYS A 108 -10.58 3.68 4.90
CA CYS A 108 -9.22 3.12 4.81
C CYS A 108 -9.00 1.84 5.63
N GLN A 109 -9.60 1.74 6.82
CA GLN A 109 -9.48 0.54 7.64
C GLN A 109 -10.24 -0.65 7.03
N THR A 110 -11.44 -0.38 6.50
CA THR A 110 -12.22 -1.38 5.75
C THR A 110 -11.50 -1.78 4.47
N PHE A 111 -10.93 -0.81 3.74
CA PHE A 111 -10.15 -1.04 2.52
C PHE A 111 -8.95 -1.92 2.79
N SER A 112 -8.14 -1.58 3.77
CA SER A 112 -6.93 -2.33 4.11
C SER A 112 -7.29 -3.75 4.54
N THR A 113 -8.27 -3.90 5.42
CA THR A 113 -8.69 -5.23 5.90
C THR A 113 -9.25 -6.10 4.76
N LEU A 114 -10.15 -5.56 3.94
CA LEU A 114 -10.73 -6.29 2.81
C LEU A 114 -9.70 -6.60 1.74
N SER A 115 -8.88 -5.63 1.34
CA SER A 115 -7.84 -5.84 0.32
C SER A 115 -6.89 -6.94 0.74
N ALA A 116 -6.45 -6.92 1.99
CA ALA A 116 -5.54 -7.94 2.49
C ALA A 116 -6.19 -9.32 2.55
N VAL A 117 -7.42 -9.43 3.07
CA VAL A 117 -8.16 -10.71 3.12
C VAL A 117 -8.39 -11.26 1.72
N LEU A 118 -8.86 -10.43 0.80
CA LEU A 118 -9.24 -10.85 -0.54
C LEU A 118 -8.02 -11.21 -1.40
N LEU A 119 -7.01 -10.33 -1.46
CA LEU A 119 -5.83 -10.55 -2.28
C LEU A 119 -4.95 -11.69 -1.74
N SER A 120 -4.82 -11.82 -0.41
CA SER A 120 -4.10 -12.98 0.15
C SER A 120 -4.87 -14.30 -0.01
N SER A 121 -6.21 -14.26 -0.19
CA SER A 121 -7.01 -15.45 -0.47
C SER A 121 -6.72 -16.06 -1.84
N LEU A 122 -6.21 -15.26 -2.79
CA LEU A 122 -5.68 -15.77 -4.06
C LEU A 122 -4.48 -16.68 -3.84
N GLY A 123 -3.68 -16.37 -2.83
CA GLY A 123 -2.76 -17.32 -2.24
C GLY A 123 -1.47 -17.61 -3.00
N PHE A 124 -1.41 -17.25 -4.28
CA PHE A 124 -0.23 -17.37 -5.13
C PHE A 124 -0.08 -16.16 -6.05
N ALA A 125 1.17 -15.81 -6.36
CA ALA A 125 1.46 -14.70 -7.26
C ALA A 125 0.82 -14.86 -8.65
N ALA A 126 0.75 -16.09 -9.18
CA ALA A 126 0.11 -16.38 -10.47
C ALA A 126 -1.37 -15.98 -10.49
N MET A 127 -2.12 -16.33 -9.44
CA MET A 127 -3.55 -15.97 -9.33
C MET A 127 -3.72 -14.47 -9.09
N LEU A 128 -2.79 -13.83 -8.36
CA LEU A 128 -2.79 -12.37 -8.19
C LEU A 128 -2.52 -11.64 -9.51
N SER A 129 -1.71 -12.21 -10.40
CA SER A 129 -1.42 -11.61 -11.71
C SER A 129 -2.68 -11.48 -12.58
N GLU A 130 -3.66 -12.38 -12.44
CA GLU A 130 -4.99 -12.28 -13.08
C GLU A 130 -5.75 -11.02 -12.64
N CYS A 131 -5.40 -10.47 -11.47
CA CYS A 131 -6.02 -9.30 -10.87
C CYS A 131 -5.08 -8.08 -10.84
N CYS A 132 -3.97 -8.09 -11.58
CA CYS A 132 -2.99 -7.01 -11.61
C CYS A 132 -3.46 -5.82 -12.48
N THR A 133 -4.62 -5.25 -12.16
CA THR A 133 -5.31 -4.26 -13.01
C THR A 133 -5.85 -3.08 -12.20
N VAL A 134 -6.01 -1.95 -12.89
CA VAL A 134 -6.67 -0.74 -12.34
C VAL A 134 -8.08 -1.05 -11.83
N SER A 135 -8.81 -1.91 -12.55
CA SER A 135 -10.16 -2.37 -12.18
C SER A 135 -10.19 -3.09 -10.84
N THR A 136 -9.14 -3.85 -10.51
CA THR A 136 -9.02 -4.51 -9.20
C THR A 136 -8.98 -3.51 -8.06
N VAL A 137 -8.09 -2.52 -8.16
CA VAL A 137 -7.93 -1.48 -7.13
C VAL A 137 -9.20 -0.62 -7.02
N ASN A 138 -9.82 -0.29 -8.15
CA ASN A 138 -11.07 0.46 -8.17
C ASN A 138 -12.22 -0.30 -7.50
N TYR A 139 -12.37 -1.60 -7.75
CA TYR A 139 -13.40 -2.39 -7.09
C TYR A 139 -13.12 -2.54 -5.60
N LEU A 140 -11.85 -2.74 -5.20
CA LEU A 140 -11.46 -2.78 -3.80
C LEU A 140 -11.88 -1.50 -3.07
N LEU A 141 -11.62 -0.34 -3.68
CA LEU A 141 -12.05 0.95 -3.13
C LEU A 141 -13.59 1.06 -3.08
N TYR A 142 -14.26 0.71 -4.18
CA TYR A 142 -15.71 0.73 -4.28
C TYR A 142 -16.40 -0.12 -3.21
N ILE A 143 -16.03 -1.40 -3.12
CA ILE A 143 -16.69 -2.34 -2.22
C ILE A 143 -16.38 -2.00 -0.77
N SER A 144 -15.15 -1.57 -0.48
CA SER A 144 -14.76 -1.18 0.87
C SER A 144 -15.50 0.06 1.36
N ALA A 145 -15.67 1.07 0.51
CA ALA A 145 -16.44 2.26 0.84
C ALA A 145 -17.91 1.91 1.14
N TRP A 146 -18.53 1.06 0.33
CA TRP A 146 -19.92 0.62 0.56
C TRP A 146 -20.06 -0.23 1.81
N MET A 147 -19.21 -1.24 1.98
CA MET A 147 -19.24 -2.10 3.16
C MET A 147 -19.01 -1.29 4.44
N HIS A 148 -18.12 -0.30 4.42
CA HIS A 148 -17.93 0.65 5.51
C HIS A 148 -19.21 1.44 5.81
N GLN A 149 -19.78 2.11 4.80
CA GLN A 149 -21.00 2.92 4.93
C GLN A 149 -22.19 2.13 5.47
N LEU A 150 -22.40 0.92 4.95
CA LEU A 150 -23.59 0.12 5.23
C LEU A 150 -23.51 -0.60 6.59
N THR A 151 -22.31 -0.95 7.05
CA THR A 151 -22.12 -1.63 8.33
C THR A 151 -21.85 -0.68 9.49
N LEU A 152 -21.57 0.61 9.24
CA LEU A 152 -21.34 1.62 10.26
C LEU A 152 -22.36 1.58 11.43
N PRO A 153 -23.69 1.44 11.22
CA PRO A 153 -24.63 1.41 12.33
C PRO A 153 -24.58 0.12 13.17
N CYS A 154 -23.92 -0.93 12.68
CA CYS A 154 -23.76 -2.19 13.39
C CYS A 154 -22.55 -2.17 14.34
N TRP A 155 -21.68 -1.16 14.25
CA TRP A 155 -20.47 -1.11 15.08
C TRP A 155 -20.80 -0.72 16.52
N PRO A 156 -20.14 -1.34 17.52
CA PRO A 156 -20.44 -1.10 18.93
C PRO A 156 -20.29 0.37 19.35
N GLN A 157 -19.36 1.10 18.73
CA GLN A 157 -19.08 2.50 19.06
C GLN A 157 -19.40 3.42 17.88
N ARG A 158 -20.39 4.29 18.07
CA ARG A 158 -20.73 5.32 17.09
C ARG A 158 -19.63 6.40 17.08
N ARG A 159 -19.18 6.82 15.90
CA ARG A 159 -18.14 7.85 15.65
C ARG A 159 -16.70 7.41 15.91
N VAL A 160 -16.46 6.15 16.22
CA VAL A 160 -15.11 5.56 16.28
C VAL A 160 -14.94 4.65 15.06
N ARG A 161 -13.72 4.60 14.53
CA ARG A 161 -13.40 3.69 13.42
C ARG A 161 -13.58 2.23 13.84
N PRO A 162 -13.98 1.35 12.92
CA PRO A 162 -14.26 -0.04 13.25
C PRO A 162 -12.95 -0.75 13.60
N THR A 163 -12.92 -1.50 14.69
CA THR A 163 -11.80 -2.42 14.93
C THR A 163 -11.80 -3.53 13.87
N ILE A 164 -10.69 -4.27 13.77
CA ILE A 164 -10.65 -5.47 12.92
C ILE A 164 -11.67 -6.53 13.40
N GLY A 165 -11.96 -6.58 14.70
CA GLY A 165 -13.01 -7.43 15.27
C GLY A 165 -14.40 -7.03 14.77
N ASP A 166 -14.69 -5.73 14.72
CA ASP A 166 -15.96 -5.19 14.19
C ASP A 166 -16.11 -5.55 12.71
N LEU A 167 -15.06 -5.35 11.91
CA LEU A 167 -15.07 -5.69 10.49
C LEU A 167 -15.25 -7.19 10.26
N ASN A 168 -14.52 -8.03 11.00
CA ASN A 168 -14.65 -9.49 10.91
C ASN A 168 -16.08 -9.95 11.19
N THR A 169 -16.71 -9.38 12.22
CA THR A 169 -18.07 -9.73 12.64
C THR A 169 -19.11 -9.20 11.66
N CYS A 170 -19.11 -7.90 11.38
CA CYS A 170 -20.13 -7.26 10.55
C CYS A 170 -20.05 -7.65 9.08
N LEU A 171 -18.85 -7.97 8.59
CA LEU A 171 -18.64 -8.37 7.20
C LEU A 171 -18.51 -9.87 7.01
N HIS A 172 -18.68 -10.70 8.05
CA HIS A 172 -18.58 -12.16 7.94
C HIS A 172 -17.28 -12.66 7.26
N LEU A 173 -16.16 -11.94 7.43
CA LEU A 173 -14.94 -12.20 6.64
C LEU A 173 -14.40 -13.61 6.87
N ARG A 174 -14.50 -14.11 8.10
CA ARG A 174 -14.01 -15.43 8.51
C ARG A 174 -14.82 -16.59 7.92
N ASP A 175 -16.02 -16.32 7.42
CA ASP A 175 -16.98 -17.33 6.95
C ASP A 175 -16.78 -17.66 5.46
N PHE A 176 -16.35 -16.67 4.66
CA PHE A 176 -16.29 -16.78 3.20
C PHE A 176 -14.88 -16.88 2.63
N PHE A 177 -13.88 -16.36 3.35
CA PHE A 177 -12.52 -16.24 2.82
C PHE A 177 -11.52 -17.14 3.58
N PRO A 178 -10.56 -17.76 2.85
CA PRO A 178 -9.56 -18.63 3.45
C PRO A 178 -8.53 -17.84 4.27
N SER A 179 -8.30 -16.57 3.93
CA SER A 179 -7.49 -15.65 4.71
C SER A 179 -8.32 -14.97 5.80
N LYS A 180 -7.76 -14.86 7.00
CA LYS A 180 -8.44 -14.37 8.20
C LYS A 180 -7.55 -13.39 8.95
N ALA A 181 -8.07 -12.20 9.22
CA ALA A 181 -7.44 -11.27 10.15
C ALA A 181 -7.70 -11.73 11.59
N ASN A 182 -6.65 -12.04 12.34
CA ASN A 182 -6.78 -12.51 13.71
C ASN A 182 -6.70 -11.36 14.71
N ALA A 183 -7.85 -10.78 15.03
CA ALA A 183 -7.96 -9.70 16.01
C ALA A 183 -7.54 -10.13 17.43
N ASP A 184 -7.56 -11.42 17.75
CA ASP A 184 -7.20 -11.93 19.09
C ASP A 184 -5.67 -11.94 19.31
N GLU A 185 -4.90 -11.83 18.22
CA GLU A 185 -3.43 -11.78 18.22
C GLU A 185 -2.92 -10.41 17.78
N PHE A 186 -3.73 -9.36 17.88
CA PHE A 186 -3.26 -8.02 17.58
C PHE A 186 -2.10 -7.65 18.51
N GLU A 187 -1.12 -6.96 17.97
CA GLU A 187 0.02 -6.49 18.75
C GLU A 187 0.26 -5.01 18.50
N VAL A 188 0.73 -4.32 19.54
CA VAL A 188 1.24 -2.96 19.41
C VAL A 188 2.73 -3.06 19.12
N VAL A 189 3.15 -2.42 18.02
CA VAL A 189 4.55 -2.24 17.64
C VAL A 189 4.84 -0.75 17.72
N PHE A 190 5.70 -0.39 18.65
CA PHE A 190 6.08 1.01 18.82
C PHE A 190 6.98 1.46 17.67
N TYR A 191 6.90 2.75 17.35
CA TYR A 191 7.61 3.34 16.22
C TYR A 191 9.13 3.13 16.24
N ASN A 192 9.71 2.99 17.43
CA ASN A 192 11.13 2.73 17.64
C ASN A 192 11.51 1.23 17.64
N GLN A 193 10.55 0.31 17.48
CA GLN A 193 10.77 -1.14 17.48
C GLN A 193 10.99 -1.69 16.07
N ALA A 194 11.95 -1.09 15.38
CA ALA A 194 12.46 -1.48 14.06
C ALA A 194 12.59 -2.99 13.84
N CYS A 195 13.39 -3.64 14.71
CA CYS A 195 13.73 -5.05 14.61
C CYS A 195 12.48 -5.91 14.68
N LYS A 196 11.54 -5.57 15.57
CA LYS A 196 10.28 -6.31 15.71
C LYS A 196 9.47 -6.29 14.40
N ALA A 197 9.33 -5.14 13.76
CA ALA A 197 8.62 -5.05 12.48
C ALA A 197 9.34 -5.83 11.36
N VAL A 198 10.68 -5.83 11.35
CA VAL A 198 11.47 -6.64 10.42
C VAL A 198 11.28 -8.14 10.68
N ASP A 199 11.28 -8.57 11.95
CA ASP A 199 11.02 -9.98 12.33
C ASP A 199 9.64 -10.44 11.85
N LEU A 200 8.63 -9.57 11.95
CA LEU A 200 7.28 -9.83 11.42
C LEU A 200 7.27 -9.96 9.89
N LEU A 201 8.05 -9.14 9.19
CA LEU A 201 8.24 -9.29 7.74
C LEU A 201 8.93 -10.62 7.40
N HIS A 202 9.98 -11.02 8.14
CA HIS A 202 10.60 -12.34 7.94
C HIS A 202 9.60 -13.48 8.17
N ALA A 203 8.70 -13.37 9.15
CA ALA A 203 7.68 -14.39 9.42
C ALA A 203 6.72 -14.61 8.23
N MET A 204 6.54 -13.61 7.35
CA MET A 204 5.73 -13.71 6.13
C MET A 204 6.42 -14.45 4.97
N CYS A 205 7.71 -14.78 5.10
CA CYS A 205 8.50 -15.54 4.14
C CYS A 205 8.61 -17.03 4.49
N ALA A 206 7.74 -17.57 5.35
CA ALA A 206 7.86 -18.94 5.83
C ALA A 206 7.75 -19.99 4.69
N PRO A 207 8.75 -20.88 4.51
CA PRO A 207 8.79 -21.83 3.40
C PRO A 207 7.78 -22.99 3.55
N ARG A 208 7.36 -23.57 2.42
CA ARG A 208 6.46 -24.74 2.40
C ARG A 208 7.12 -26.05 2.88
N LYS A 209 8.43 -26.22 2.99
CA LYS A 209 9.00 -27.59 3.11
C LYS A 209 9.06 -28.16 4.55
N ARG A 210 7.93 -28.76 5.02
CA ARG A 210 7.71 -29.87 6.03
C ARG A 210 7.86 -29.58 7.56
N PRO A 211 7.32 -30.40 8.52
CA PRO A 211 6.86 -31.81 8.49
C PRO A 211 5.35 -32.09 8.73
N ARG A 212 4.94 -33.34 8.42
CA ARG A 212 3.58 -33.91 8.47
C ARG A 212 2.95 -34.03 9.88
N SER A 213 3.57 -33.48 10.92
CA SER A 213 3.26 -33.82 12.32
C SER A 213 2.98 -32.63 13.23
N SER A 214 3.02 -31.38 12.76
CA SER A 214 2.67 -30.24 13.61
C SER A 214 1.21 -29.90 13.43
N ASP A 215 0.44 -30.04 14.52
CA ASP A 215 -0.86 -29.42 14.69
C ASP A 215 -0.86 -27.97 14.15
N GLY A 216 -1.66 -27.76 13.10
CA GLY A 216 -2.55 -26.60 12.96
C GLY A 216 -2.01 -25.17 12.94
N ALA A 217 -0.71 -24.88 13.04
CA ALA A 217 -0.23 -23.48 13.05
C ALA A 217 -0.54 -22.81 11.70
N HIS A 218 -1.52 -21.90 11.69
CA HIS A 218 -1.90 -21.14 10.51
C HIS A 218 -0.76 -20.17 10.15
N PRO A 219 -0.10 -20.29 8.98
CA PRO A 219 1.00 -19.39 8.64
C PRO A 219 0.53 -17.93 8.58
N VAL A 220 1.42 -17.01 8.95
CA VAL A 220 1.18 -15.57 8.79
C VAL A 220 1.56 -15.18 7.36
N TYR A 221 0.62 -14.61 6.64
CA TYR A 221 0.78 -14.18 5.25
C TYR A 221 0.67 -12.67 5.09
N GLY A 222 0.43 -11.93 6.16
CA GLY A 222 0.31 -10.48 6.09
C GLY A 222 -0.05 -9.88 7.43
N TYR A 223 -0.16 -8.55 7.45
CA TYR A 223 -0.62 -7.78 8.58
C TYR A 223 -1.50 -6.63 8.13
N VAL A 224 -2.54 -6.31 8.90
CA VAL A 224 -3.21 -5.02 8.81
C VAL A 224 -2.52 -4.09 9.81
N ILE A 225 -2.08 -2.92 9.33
CA ILE A 225 -1.30 -1.95 10.10
C ILE A 225 -2.14 -0.68 10.29
N VAL A 226 -2.43 -0.33 11.54
CA VAL A 226 -3.13 0.92 11.88
C VAL A 226 -2.17 1.83 12.65
N SER A 227 -2.04 3.08 12.21
CA SER A 227 -1.24 4.14 12.85
C SER A 227 -2.07 5.42 12.86
N GLY A 228 -2.65 5.79 14.01
CA GLY A 228 -3.59 6.91 14.10
C GLY A 228 -4.76 6.78 13.10
N ASP A 229 -4.99 7.81 12.29
CA ASP A 229 -6.02 7.84 11.24
C ASP A 229 -5.59 7.19 9.92
N TYR A 230 -4.43 6.54 9.91
CA TYR A 230 -3.91 5.86 8.73
C TYR A 230 -3.97 4.35 8.91
N THR A 231 -4.43 3.67 7.87
CA THR A 231 -4.44 2.23 7.82
C THR A 231 -3.96 1.78 6.46
N VAL A 232 -3.00 0.86 6.48
CA VAL A 232 -2.57 0.08 5.32
C VAL A 232 -2.60 -1.39 5.68
N SER A 233 -2.54 -2.23 4.67
CA SER A 233 -2.27 -3.64 4.88
C SER A 233 -1.06 -4.07 4.08
N ILE A 234 -0.29 -4.97 4.66
CA ILE A 234 0.77 -5.67 3.98
C ILE A 234 0.43 -7.15 3.87
N PHE A 235 0.76 -7.76 2.75
CA PHE A 235 0.64 -9.21 2.61
C PHE A 235 1.70 -9.77 1.66
N SER A 236 1.96 -11.05 1.81
CA SER A 236 2.92 -11.84 1.07
C SER A 236 2.18 -12.89 0.28
N VAL A 237 2.59 -13.06 -0.98
CA VAL A 237 2.19 -14.20 -1.80
C VAL A 237 3.43 -14.95 -2.23
N GLU A 238 3.36 -16.27 -2.09
CA GLU A 238 4.39 -17.18 -2.57
C GLU A 238 4.24 -17.38 -4.09
N HIS A 239 5.36 -17.58 -4.76
CA HIS A 239 5.38 -18.00 -6.17
C HIS A 239 5.40 -19.53 -6.25
N ASP A 240 4.50 -20.11 -7.05
CA ASP A 240 4.52 -21.54 -7.32
C ASP A 240 5.53 -21.87 -8.43
N ILE A 241 6.80 -22.03 -8.01
CA ILE A 241 7.92 -22.28 -8.93
C ILE A 241 8.13 -23.78 -9.08
N GLY A 242 7.87 -24.30 -10.29
CA GLY A 242 8.08 -25.70 -10.64
C GLY A 242 9.55 -26.12 -10.49
N ARG A 243 9.77 -27.36 -10.01
CA ARG A 243 11.12 -27.96 -9.95
C ARG A 243 11.72 -28.05 -11.36
N GLY A 244 12.96 -27.60 -11.52
CA GLY A 244 13.64 -27.59 -12.81
C GLY A 244 13.22 -26.45 -13.74
N SER A 245 12.42 -25.49 -13.28
CA SER A 245 12.16 -24.28 -14.05
C SER A 245 13.46 -23.48 -14.23
N ARG A 246 13.65 -22.88 -15.41
CA ARG A 246 14.76 -21.94 -15.69
C ARG A 246 14.49 -20.55 -15.11
N GLY A 247 13.74 -20.47 -14.01
CA GLY A 247 13.34 -19.22 -13.38
C GLY A 247 14.50 -18.56 -12.64
N LEU A 248 14.41 -17.24 -12.46
CA LEU A 248 15.40 -16.44 -11.71
C LEU A 248 15.55 -16.91 -10.26
N TYR A 249 14.43 -17.33 -9.65
CA TYR A 249 14.36 -17.79 -8.27
C TYR A 249 14.00 -19.26 -8.20
N ARG A 250 14.55 -19.97 -7.20
CA ARG A 250 14.09 -21.31 -6.81
C ARG A 250 12.87 -21.27 -5.89
N GLU A 251 12.73 -20.16 -5.17
CA GLU A 251 11.68 -19.85 -4.21
C GLU A 251 11.58 -18.34 -4.12
N ALA A 252 10.37 -17.78 -4.24
CA ALA A 252 10.16 -16.35 -4.26
C ALA A 252 8.86 -15.96 -3.58
N TRP A 253 8.86 -14.73 -3.08
CA TRP A 253 7.71 -14.07 -2.49
C TRP A 253 7.52 -12.72 -3.16
N SER A 254 6.27 -12.26 -3.18
CA SER A 254 5.96 -10.87 -3.46
C SER A 254 5.29 -10.27 -2.24
N PHE A 255 5.89 -9.23 -1.69
CA PHE A 255 5.25 -8.41 -0.67
C PHE A 255 4.47 -7.28 -1.34
N TYR A 256 3.30 -7.00 -0.80
CA TYR A 256 2.41 -5.94 -1.27
C TYR A 256 1.99 -5.04 -0.13
N ILE A 257 1.84 -3.75 -0.41
CA ILE A 257 1.19 -2.73 0.41
C ILE A 257 -0.10 -2.33 -0.31
N CYS A 258 -1.24 -2.43 0.36
CA CYS A 258 -2.49 -1.81 -0.08
C CYS A 258 -2.68 -0.50 0.66
N ASP A 259 -2.84 0.58 -0.10
CA ASP A 259 -3.08 1.92 0.43
C ASP A 259 -4.24 2.60 -0.32
N SER A 260 -5.29 3.00 0.38
CA SER A 260 -6.43 3.74 -0.20
C SER A 260 -6.19 5.25 -0.31
N HIS A 261 -5.19 5.78 0.38
CA HIS A 261 -4.92 7.22 0.49
C HIS A 261 -4.16 7.75 -0.72
N GLY A 262 -3.29 6.92 -1.30
CA GLY A 262 -2.37 7.32 -2.38
C GLY A 262 -1.15 8.08 -1.87
N THR A 263 -0.67 7.68 -0.70
CA THR A 263 0.44 8.36 -0.01
C THR A 263 1.81 8.01 -0.55
N GLN A 264 1.96 6.85 -1.19
CA GLN A 264 3.23 6.45 -1.79
C GLN A 264 3.53 7.30 -3.05
N PRO A 265 4.76 7.81 -3.27
CA PRO A 265 5.06 8.70 -4.39
C PRO A 265 4.71 8.11 -5.77
N TRP A 266 5.02 6.83 -5.98
CA TRP A 266 4.70 6.08 -7.20
C TRP A 266 3.21 5.72 -7.35
N SER A 267 2.37 6.09 -6.38
CA SER A 267 0.91 5.94 -6.48
C SER A 267 0.21 7.16 -7.08
N GLU A 268 0.90 8.29 -7.23
CA GLU A 268 0.37 9.53 -7.83
C GLU A 268 -0.99 9.95 -7.23
N ASP A 269 -1.09 9.99 -5.89
CA ASP A 269 -2.30 10.37 -5.15
C ASP A 269 -3.54 9.49 -5.43
N LYS A 270 -3.33 8.25 -5.86
CA LYS A 270 -4.39 7.26 -6.12
C LYS A 270 -4.27 6.08 -5.16
N ALA A 271 -5.42 5.45 -4.85
CA ALA A 271 -5.40 4.17 -4.16
C ALA A 271 -4.53 3.19 -4.96
N SER A 272 -3.77 2.34 -4.28
CA SER A 272 -2.78 1.49 -4.95
C SER A 272 -2.56 0.16 -4.24
N VAL A 273 -2.09 -0.80 -5.04
CA VAL A 273 -1.45 -2.02 -4.57
C VAL A 273 -0.03 -1.99 -5.12
N SER A 274 0.94 -1.73 -4.25
CA SER A 274 2.35 -1.65 -4.61
C SER A 274 3.09 -2.84 -4.04
N GLY A 275 4.01 -3.44 -4.79
CA GLY A 275 4.72 -4.62 -4.32
C GLY A 275 6.10 -4.81 -4.91
N LEU A 276 6.83 -5.72 -4.27
CA LEU A 276 8.21 -6.08 -4.57
C LEU A 276 8.32 -7.60 -4.58
N THR A 277 8.93 -8.14 -5.62
CA THR A 277 9.23 -9.58 -5.74
C THR A 277 10.70 -9.85 -5.45
N PHE A 278 10.96 -10.82 -4.59
CA PHE A 278 12.30 -11.23 -4.17
C PHE A 278 12.33 -12.72 -3.83
N GLY A 279 13.51 -13.31 -3.72
CA GLY A 279 13.61 -14.73 -3.44
C GLY A 279 15.02 -15.26 -3.35
N HIS A 280 15.13 -16.57 -3.14
CA HIS A 280 16.39 -17.29 -3.25
C HIS A 280 16.69 -17.57 -4.71
N ARG A 281 17.88 -17.21 -5.21
CA ARG A 281 18.19 -17.43 -6.62
C ARG A 281 18.36 -18.92 -6.91
N ALA A 282 18.12 -19.30 -8.16
CA ALA A 282 18.30 -20.67 -8.60
C ALA A 282 19.75 -21.16 -8.46
N HIS A 283 20.73 -20.27 -8.68
CA HIS A 283 22.15 -20.62 -8.76
C HIS A 283 22.93 -20.50 -7.44
N ASP A 284 22.35 -19.93 -6.37
CA ASP A 284 23.04 -19.72 -5.07
C ASP A 284 23.43 -21.03 -4.33
N VAL A 285 23.15 -22.22 -4.90
CA VAL A 285 23.57 -23.53 -4.34
C VAL A 285 24.68 -24.18 -5.14
N ASP A 286 24.79 -23.88 -6.44
CA ASP A 286 25.83 -24.49 -7.27
C ASP A 286 27.22 -23.94 -6.90
N ASP A 287 27.29 -22.69 -6.45
CA ASP A 287 28.54 -22.08 -5.96
C ASP A 287 28.98 -22.58 -4.58
N ALA A 288 28.06 -23.12 -3.75
CA ALA A 288 28.44 -23.75 -2.48
C ALA A 288 29.06 -25.16 -2.65
N LYS A 289 29.13 -25.65 -3.90
CA LYS A 289 29.80 -26.91 -4.26
C LYS A 289 30.93 -26.75 -5.27
N ALA A 290 31.19 -25.53 -5.73
CA ALA A 290 32.20 -25.23 -6.75
C ALA A 290 33.23 -24.22 -6.22
N ASP A 291 33.88 -24.56 -5.09
CA ASP A 291 35.22 -24.04 -4.82
C ASP A 291 36.19 -24.64 -5.85
N GLY A 292 36.29 -23.98 -7.01
CA GLY A 292 37.24 -24.33 -8.05
C GLY A 292 36.61 -24.34 -9.44
N GLU A 293 36.39 -23.16 -10.03
CA GLU A 293 36.90 -22.78 -11.35
C GLU A 293 36.25 -21.47 -11.80
N ALA A 294 37.07 -20.42 -11.88
CA ALA A 294 36.67 -19.15 -12.45
C ALA A 294 36.41 -19.31 -13.94
N SER A 295 35.14 -19.23 -14.37
CA SER A 295 34.81 -19.09 -15.77
C SER A 295 34.30 -17.69 -16.08
N ASN A 296 35.12 -16.97 -16.83
CA ASN A 296 34.76 -15.74 -17.55
C ASN A 296 33.59 -16.02 -18.50
N GLY A 297 32.45 -15.39 -18.25
CA GLY A 297 31.28 -15.45 -19.12
C GLY A 297 30.67 -14.06 -19.30
N SER A 298 30.88 -13.49 -20.48
CA SER A 298 30.21 -12.31 -21.01
C SER A 298 28.67 -12.45 -20.86
N GLY A 299 28.10 -11.72 -19.90
CA GLY A 299 26.68 -11.78 -19.56
C GLY A 299 25.90 -10.63 -20.18
N THR A 300 25.00 -10.96 -21.11
CA THR A 300 23.85 -10.14 -21.45
C THR A 300 23.14 -9.70 -20.17
N SER A 301 22.77 -8.43 -20.09
CA SER A 301 22.21 -7.75 -18.92
C SER A 301 20.87 -8.36 -18.48
N SER A 302 20.92 -9.48 -17.76
CA SER A 302 19.80 -9.96 -16.95
C SER A 302 19.80 -9.15 -15.66
N SER A 303 18.68 -8.49 -15.37
CA SER A 303 18.54 -7.72 -14.13
C SER A 303 18.82 -8.64 -12.93
N PRO A 304 19.76 -8.29 -12.04
CA PRO A 304 20.07 -9.14 -10.90
C PRO A 304 18.82 -9.28 -10.02
N GLY A 305 18.37 -10.51 -9.77
CA GLY A 305 17.24 -10.78 -8.89
C GLY A 305 17.50 -10.26 -7.47
N VAL A 306 16.44 -9.81 -6.78
CA VAL A 306 16.48 -9.29 -5.41
C VAL A 306 16.49 -10.46 -4.43
N SER A 307 17.51 -10.51 -3.55
CA SER A 307 17.59 -11.52 -2.49
C SER A 307 16.50 -11.32 -1.44
N VAL A 308 16.25 -12.32 -0.59
CA VAL A 308 15.27 -12.18 0.52
C VAL A 308 15.63 -11.03 1.45
N GLU A 309 16.90 -10.91 1.84
CA GLU A 309 17.37 -9.86 2.73
C GLU A 309 17.27 -8.46 2.09
N ASP A 310 17.67 -8.33 0.83
CA ASP A 310 17.51 -7.07 0.09
C ASP A 310 16.02 -6.72 -0.09
N GLY A 311 15.18 -7.72 -0.34
CA GLY A 311 13.75 -7.56 -0.52
C GLY A 311 13.07 -7.03 0.74
N ILE A 312 13.36 -7.66 1.89
CA ILE A 312 12.87 -7.22 3.20
C ILE A 312 13.43 -5.85 3.55
N HIS A 313 14.71 -5.58 3.25
CA HIS A 313 15.30 -4.27 3.48
C HIS A 313 14.61 -3.16 2.66
N TYR A 314 14.42 -3.35 1.36
CA TYR A 314 13.73 -2.37 0.52
C TYR A 314 12.27 -2.19 0.93
N PHE A 315 11.56 -3.29 1.20
CA PHE A 315 10.15 -3.22 1.60
C PHE A 315 9.97 -2.55 2.96
N SER A 316 10.79 -2.91 3.95
CA SER A 316 10.77 -2.27 5.27
C SER A 316 11.11 -0.78 5.16
N THR A 317 12.09 -0.41 4.34
CA THR A 317 12.42 1.00 4.07
C THR A 317 11.20 1.77 3.54
N ILE A 318 10.45 1.20 2.59
CA ILE A 318 9.23 1.80 2.07
C ILE A 318 8.16 1.92 3.17
N LEU A 319 7.90 0.82 3.88
CA LEU A 319 6.90 0.75 4.92
C LEU A 319 7.17 1.77 6.02
N PHE A 320 8.41 1.85 6.50
CA PHE A 320 8.77 2.75 7.59
C PHE A 320 8.77 4.22 7.16
N THR A 321 9.22 4.55 5.95
CA THR A 321 9.07 5.91 5.41
C THR A 321 7.60 6.31 5.31
N LEU A 322 6.74 5.41 4.83
CA LEU A 322 5.29 5.63 4.73
C LEU A 322 4.67 5.97 6.10
N LEU A 323 5.04 5.20 7.12
CA LEU A 323 4.56 5.38 8.49
C LEU A 323 5.12 6.67 9.12
N GLU A 324 6.33 7.09 8.73
CA GLU A 324 7.01 8.27 9.29
C GLU A 324 6.40 9.55 8.73
N GLU A 325 6.12 9.56 7.43
CA GLU A 325 5.45 10.66 6.76
C GLU A 325 4.03 10.85 7.31
N HIS A 326 3.32 9.76 7.60
CA HIS A 326 2.04 9.86 8.30
C HIS A 326 2.18 10.45 9.71
N ARG A 327 3.18 10.00 10.49
CA ARG A 327 3.48 10.53 11.83
C ARG A 327 3.76 12.03 11.79
N LYS A 328 4.54 12.51 10.83
CA LYS A 328 4.84 13.95 10.61
C LYS A 328 3.58 14.74 10.28
N GLY A 329 2.66 14.18 9.48
CA GLY A 329 1.35 14.79 9.21
C GLY A 329 0.42 14.82 10.44
N ALA A 330 0.55 13.85 11.35
CA ALA A 330 -0.29 13.68 12.53
C ALA A 330 0.17 14.47 13.78
N GLN A 331 1.16 15.37 13.66
CA GLN A 331 1.81 16.12 14.76
C GLN A 331 0.89 16.96 15.68
N ARG A 332 -0.43 16.95 15.45
CA ARG A 332 -1.41 17.70 16.27
C ARG A 332 -1.76 17.04 17.60
N THR A 333 -1.22 15.87 17.93
CA THR A 333 -1.55 15.17 19.18
C THR A 333 -0.28 14.88 20.00
N ASN A 334 -0.27 15.27 21.28
CA ASN A 334 0.80 14.98 22.25
C ASN A 334 0.89 13.48 22.62
N GLN A 335 0.42 12.58 21.76
CA GLN A 335 0.41 11.14 22.00
C GLN A 335 1.66 10.48 21.40
N ALA A 336 2.25 9.55 22.15
CA ALA A 336 3.33 8.72 21.63
C ALA A 336 2.80 7.91 20.43
N PRO A 337 3.38 8.04 19.23
CA PRO A 337 2.91 7.33 18.05
C PRO A 337 3.13 5.83 18.23
N TYR A 338 2.07 5.07 18.02
CA TYR A 338 2.09 3.61 18.06
C TYR A 338 1.45 3.07 16.79
N MET A 339 1.86 1.86 16.41
CA MET A 339 1.26 1.13 15.30
C MET A 339 0.69 -0.16 15.86
N THR A 340 -0.43 -0.59 15.32
CA THR A 340 -0.98 -1.91 15.61
C THR A 340 -0.76 -2.81 14.41
N TRP A 341 -0.45 -4.07 14.66
CA TRP A 341 -0.25 -5.09 13.66
C TRP A 341 -1.24 -6.21 13.96
N THR A 342 -2.14 -6.50 13.03
CA THR A 342 -3.09 -7.61 13.15
C THR A 342 -2.72 -8.68 12.13
N PRO A 343 -2.30 -9.88 12.56
CA PRO A 343 -1.84 -10.91 11.63
C PRO A 343 -2.97 -11.39 10.73
N LEU A 344 -2.65 -11.56 9.45
CA LEU A 344 -3.48 -12.18 8.44
C LEU A 344 -2.96 -13.60 8.23
N ARG A 345 -3.79 -14.58 8.55
CA ARG A 345 -3.44 -16.00 8.47
C ARG A 345 -4.28 -16.69 7.41
N ARG A 346 -3.71 -17.64 6.70
CA ARG A 346 -4.41 -18.41 5.67
C ARG A 346 -4.10 -19.89 5.86
N ARG A 347 -5.07 -20.77 5.61
CA ARG A 347 -4.76 -22.21 5.58
C ARG A 347 -3.88 -22.51 4.38
N ARG A 348 -2.75 -23.16 4.64
CA ARG A 348 -1.64 -23.35 3.69
C ARG A 348 -2.01 -24.05 2.37
N SER A 349 -3.06 -24.87 2.35
CA SER A 349 -3.54 -25.59 1.17
C SER A 349 -4.72 -24.92 0.46
N LEU A 350 -5.26 -23.82 0.99
CA LEU A 350 -6.42 -23.16 0.42
C LEU A 350 -5.99 -21.88 -0.30
N ALA A 351 -6.20 -21.86 -1.61
CA ALA A 351 -6.03 -20.73 -2.50
C ALA A 351 -7.22 -20.73 -3.47
N TYR A 352 -7.72 -19.55 -3.80
CA TYR A 352 -8.80 -19.38 -4.78
C TYR A 352 -8.28 -18.68 -6.03
N THR A 353 -8.75 -19.12 -7.18
CA THR A 353 -8.60 -18.36 -8.43
C THR A 353 -9.37 -17.04 -8.35
N ALA A 354 -9.03 -16.07 -9.22
CA ALA A 354 -9.78 -14.82 -9.28
C ALA A 354 -11.27 -15.05 -9.55
N GLN A 355 -11.59 -16.02 -10.42
CA GLN A 355 -12.98 -16.35 -10.77
C GLN A 355 -13.76 -16.96 -9.61
N GLU A 356 -13.15 -17.84 -8.81
CA GLU A 356 -13.79 -18.39 -7.61
C GLU A 356 -14.06 -17.28 -6.59
N LEU A 357 -13.08 -16.40 -6.37
CA LEU A 357 -13.23 -15.30 -5.41
C LEU A 357 -14.34 -14.32 -5.83
N LYS A 358 -14.45 -14.00 -7.13
CA LYS A 358 -15.59 -13.21 -7.66
C LYS A 358 -16.94 -13.86 -7.37
N LYS A 359 -17.08 -15.15 -7.68
CA LYS A 359 -18.32 -15.90 -7.41
C LYS A 359 -18.68 -15.86 -5.93
N ILE A 360 -17.69 -16.01 -5.04
CA ILE A 360 -17.91 -15.90 -3.60
C ILE A 360 -18.37 -14.50 -3.21
N ILE A 361 -17.73 -13.45 -3.73
CA ILE A 361 -18.09 -12.06 -3.45
C ILE A 361 -19.54 -11.78 -3.87
N ASP A 362 -19.88 -12.08 -5.12
CA ASP A 362 -21.15 -11.68 -5.73
C ASP A 362 -22.33 -12.54 -5.25
N HIS A 363 -22.14 -13.87 -5.13
CA HIS A 363 -23.24 -14.79 -4.88
C HIS A 363 -23.39 -15.21 -3.41
N HIS A 364 -22.37 -15.00 -2.58
CA HIS A 364 -22.35 -15.54 -1.22
C HIS A 364 -22.08 -14.46 -0.17
N TRP A 365 -20.97 -13.74 -0.29
CA TRP A 365 -20.51 -12.81 0.73
C TRP A 365 -21.36 -11.52 0.79
N ILE A 366 -21.48 -10.77 -0.30
CA ILE A 366 -22.29 -9.54 -0.33
C ILE A 366 -23.75 -9.83 0.06
N PRO A 367 -24.42 -10.86 -0.51
CA PRO A 367 -25.77 -11.23 -0.08
C PRO A 367 -25.88 -11.55 1.41
N LYS A 368 -24.87 -12.22 1.99
CA LYS A 368 -24.86 -12.51 3.43
C LYS A 368 -24.75 -11.24 4.27
N VAL A 369 -23.87 -10.31 3.91
CA VAL A 369 -23.76 -9.02 4.61
C VAL A 369 -25.09 -8.24 4.54
N LEU A 370 -25.73 -8.23 3.37
CA LEU A 370 -27.03 -7.58 3.16
C LEU A 370 -28.21 -8.31 3.83
N SER A 371 -28.03 -9.55 4.30
CA SER A 371 -29.06 -10.28 5.05
C SER A 371 -29.28 -9.73 6.46
N ASN A 372 -28.33 -8.94 6.98
CA ASN A 372 -28.50 -8.25 8.25
C ASN A 372 -29.55 -7.13 8.10
N PRO A 373 -30.64 -7.11 8.90
CA PRO A 373 -31.72 -6.13 8.75
C PRO A 373 -31.26 -4.66 8.83
N THR A 374 -30.29 -4.36 9.70
CA THR A 374 -29.74 -3.00 9.86
C THR A 374 -28.96 -2.58 8.61
N VAL A 375 -28.13 -3.49 8.09
CA VAL A 375 -27.38 -3.25 6.84
C VAL A 375 -28.34 -3.10 5.65
N GLN A 376 -29.38 -3.93 5.59
CA GLN A 376 -30.40 -3.86 4.54
C GLN A 376 -31.16 -2.52 4.56
N ALA A 377 -31.47 -1.99 5.75
CA ALA A 377 -32.11 -0.70 5.91
C ALA A 377 -31.23 0.44 5.37
N GLU A 378 -29.93 0.44 5.70
CA GLU A 378 -28.99 1.42 5.13
C GLU A 378 -28.82 1.25 3.61
N ALA A 379 -28.80 0.00 3.11
CA ALA A 379 -28.72 -0.25 1.68
C ALA A 379 -29.93 0.34 0.93
N LYS A 380 -31.14 0.21 1.49
CA LYS A 380 -32.35 0.86 0.96
C LYS A 380 -32.25 2.38 1.02
N LYS A 381 -31.84 2.93 2.16
CA LYS A 381 -31.68 4.38 2.38
C LYS A 381 -30.73 5.03 1.37
N PHE A 382 -29.62 4.38 1.06
CA PHE A 382 -28.65 4.88 0.09
C PHE A 382 -28.87 4.37 -1.34
N SER A 383 -29.98 3.66 -1.60
CA SER A 383 -30.28 3.05 -2.90
C SER A 383 -29.13 2.19 -3.44
N PHE A 384 -28.42 1.50 -2.54
CA PHE A 384 -27.28 0.67 -2.90
C PHE A 384 -27.73 -0.51 -3.77
N LYS A 385 -27.14 -0.60 -4.95
CA LYS A 385 -27.20 -1.76 -5.83
C LYS A 385 -25.77 -2.25 -6.05
N PRO A 386 -25.38 -3.42 -5.55
CA PRO A 386 -24.02 -3.90 -5.68
C PRO A 386 -23.69 -4.09 -7.17
N LEU A 387 -22.56 -3.55 -7.58
CA LEU A 387 -21.96 -3.87 -8.87
C LEU A 387 -21.33 -5.26 -8.80
N GLU A 388 -21.47 -6.04 -9.87
CA GLU A 388 -20.76 -7.30 -10.04
C GLU A 388 -19.25 -7.08 -9.91
N CYS A 389 -18.54 -8.08 -9.36
CA CYS A 389 -17.11 -8.00 -9.14
C CYS A 389 -16.31 -7.85 -10.44
N PHE A 390 -15.95 -6.61 -10.75
CA PHE A 390 -15.20 -6.24 -11.96
C PHE A 390 -13.67 -6.36 -11.82
N TRP A 391 -13.19 -7.19 -10.89
CA TRP A 391 -11.76 -7.49 -10.76
C TRP A 391 -11.15 -8.10 -12.02
N GLY A 392 -9.87 -7.82 -12.28
CA GLY A 392 -9.15 -8.42 -13.41
C GLY A 392 -9.73 -8.09 -14.80
N ILE A 393 -10.68 -7.15 -14.91
CA ILE A 393 -11.11 -6.64 -16.22
C ILE A 393 -10.00 -5.73 -16.73
N SER A 394 -9.27 -6.17 -17.75
CA SER A 394 -8.39 -5.31 -18.52
C SER A 394 -9.23 -4.35 -19.34
N CYS A 395 -8.86 -3.06 -19.40
CA CYS A 395 -9.45 -2.17 -20.40
C CYS A 395 -9.24 -2.79 -21.77
N VAL A 396 -10.33 -3.04 -22.50
CA VAL A 396 -10.25 -3.31 -23.94
C VAL A 396 -9.73 -2.02 -24.53
N THR A 397 -8.44 -1.97 -24.88
CA THR A 397 -7.96 -0.98 -25.84
C THR A 397 -8.85 -1.16 -27.06
N GLU A 398 -9.67 -0.15 -27.38
CA GLU A 398 -10.41 -0.09 -28.63
C GLU A 398 -9.41 -0.30 -29.77
N ALA A 399 -9.33 -1.54 -30.24
CA ALA A 399 -8.67 -1.83 -31.50
C ALA A 399 -9.48 -1.06 -32.54
N LYS A 400 -8.85 -0.02 -33.10
CA LYS A 400 -9.38 0.85 -34.15
C LYS A 400 -10.38 0.12 -35.03
N ALA A 401 -11.63 0.59 -34.99
CA ALA A 401 -12.52 0.48 -36.12
C ALA A 401 -11.86 1.22 -37.30
N SER A 402 -11.00 0.52 -38.03
CA SER A 402 -10.47 0.91 -39.33
C SER A 402 -10.42 -0.35 -40.18
N ALA A 403 -11.61 -0.83 -40.53
CA ALA A 403 -11.84 -1.69 -41.68
C ALA A 403 -13.05 -1.15 -42.43
N ALA A 404 -13.00 0.14 -42.75
CA ALA A 404 -13.81 0.75 -43.78
C ALA A 404 -12.83 1.52 -44.67
N VAL A 405 -12.53 0.93 -45.83
CA VAL A 405 -12.15 1.53 -47.12
C VAL A 405 -11.33 0.48 -47.87
N GLY A 406 -11.86 -0.03 -48.99
CA GLY A 406 -11.06 -0.75 -49.96
C GLY A 406 -11.77 -1.88 -50.72
N ALA A 407 -12.86 -1.58 -51.43
CA ALA A 407 -13.21 -2.35 -52.63
C ALA A 407 -13.32 -1.34 -53.80
N PRO A 408 -12.54 -1.49 -54.88
CA PRO A 408 -12.62 -0.61 -56.04
C PRO A 408 -13.82 -1.01 -56.92
N PRO A 409 -14.31 -0.09 -57.78
CA PRO A 409 -15.45 -0.36 -58.65
C PRO A 409 -15.08 -1.27 -59.83
N ALA A 410 -16.14 -1.83 -60.43
CA ALA A 410 -16.18 -2.86 -61.46
C ALA A 410 -15.34 -2.58 -62.73
#